data_AF-A0A2C8YCG1-F1
#
_entry.id   AF-A0A2C8YCG1-F1
#
_cell.length_a   1.000
_cell.length_b   1.000
_cell.length_c   1.000
_cell.angle_alpha   90.00
_cell.angle_beta   90.00
_cell.angle_gamma   90.00
#
_symmetry.space_group_name_H-M   'P 1'
#
loop_
_entity.id
_entity.type
_entity.pdbx_description
1 polymer ?
#
loop_
_entity_poly.entity_id
_entity_poly.type
_entity_poly.pdbx_seq_one_letter_code
_entity_poly.pdbx_strand_id
1 'polypeptide(L)'
;MFRIESRSFLKKFNEKNGWGIDWIEVPNDVEVFALALKENNEIQGLVGVKNDEGPKAAYLHWACTAPHNNKRVYGSQRYSGVGGHLFAIAVDKSVQWGYDGVIFGFALNKELLNHYIGVLGCAHIGALHPYHFILGPIAAKKLLETYTYEWN
;
A
#
# COMPACT_ATOMS: atom_id res chain seq x y z
N MET A 1 2.17 -12.80 2.71
CA MET A 1 2.06 -11.49 3.40
C MET A 1 1.61 -11.76 4.84
N PHE A 2 1.97 -10.88 5.79
CA PHE A 2 1.52 -10.99 7.18
C PHE A 2 1.24 -9.61 7.80
N ARG A 3 0.37 -9.57 8.81
CA ARG A 3 0.10 -8.38 9.63
C ARG A 3 1.21 -8.19 10.67
N ILE A 4 1.67 -6.96 10.84
CA ILE A 4 2.60 -6.62 11.92
C ILE A 4 1.80 -6.27 13.17
N GLU A 5 1.72 -7.21 14.13
CA GLU A 5 1.03 -6.99 15.40
C GLU A 5 1.87 -6.22 16.42
N SER A 6 3.19 -6.40 16.37
CA SER A 6 4.10 -5.75 17.34
C SER A 6 4.51 -4.36 16.88
N ARG A 7 4.05 -3.33 17.59
CA ARG A 7 4.46 -1.94 17.35
C ARG A 7 5.95 -1.71 17.53
N SER A 8 6.61 -2.42 18.44
CA SER A 8 8.06 -2.30 18.62
C SER A 8 8.84 -2.87 17.44
N PHE A 9 8.27 -3.81 16.69
CA PHE A 9 8.86 -4.30 15.44
C PHE A 9 8.92 -3.21 14.37
N LEU A 10 7.96 -2.27 14.38
CA LEU A 10 7.92 -1.15 13.43
C LEU A 10 9.11 -0.19 13.54
N LYS A 11 9.80 -0.14 14.69
CA LYS A 11 11.00 0.73 14.90
C LYS A 11 12.09 0.51 13.87
N LYS A 12 12.17 -0.68 13.28
CA LYS A 12 13.17 -1.05 12.28
C LYS A 12 12.92 -0.37 10.92
N PHE A 13 11.67 0.02 10.64
CA PHE A 13 11.23 0.62 9.39
C PHE A 13 11.00 2.11 9.62
N ASN A 14 12.03 2.89 9.30
CA ASN A 14 12.06 4.33 9.56
C ASN A 14 12.69 5.06 8.36
N GLU A 15 12.57 6.38 8.35
CA GLU A 15 13.07 7.22 7.26
C GLU A 15 14.59 7.06 7.06
N LYS A 16 15.34 6.98 8.17
CA LYS A 16 16.80 6.80 8.16
C LYS A 16 17.23 5.51 7.47
N ASN A 17 16.39 4.48 7.56
CA ASN A 17 16.58 3.18 6.91
C ASN A 17 15.91 3.10 5.53
N GLY A 18 15.38 4.20 4.99
CA GLY A 18 14.82 4.28 3.63
C GLY A 18 13.36 3.85 3.48
N TRP A 19 12.59 3.74 4.57
CA TRP A 19 11.19 3.27 4.56
C TRP A 19 10.14 4.37 4.37
N GLY A 20 10.57 5.55 3.95
CA GLY A 20 9.72 6.69 3.56
C GLY A 20 9.07 7.46 4.71
N ILE A 21 8.74 6.78 5.82
CA ILE A 21 8.25 7.35 7.09
C ILE A 21 8.80 6.56 8.28
N ASP A 22 8.64 7.12 9.47
CA ASP A 22 8.80 6.39 10.73
C ASP A 22 7.55 5.57 11.03
N TRP A 23 7.56 4.29 10.66
CA TRP A 23 6.38 3.41 10.74
C TRP A 23 5.87 3.18 12.16
N ILE A 24 6.69 3.41 13.18
CA ILE A 24 6.25 3.39 14.58
C ILE A 24 5.25 4.53 14.90
N GLU A 25 5.25 5.62 14.13
CA GLU A 25 4.38 6.78 14.33
C GLU A 25 3.04 6.66 13.58
N VAL A 26 2.86 5.63 12.73
CA VAL A 26 1.59 5.34 12.05
C VAL A 26 0.47 5.19 13.09
N PRO A 27 -0.71 5.80 12.95
CA PRO A 27 -1.78 5.71 13.95
C PRO A 27 -2.15 4.27 14.35
N ASN A 28 -2.60 4.05 15.59
CA ASN A 28 -2.90 2.71 16.11
C ASN A 28 -4.13 2.05 15.45
N ASP A 29 -5.02 2.85 14.87
CA ASP A 29 -6.19 2.41 14.11
C ASP A 29 -5.86 2.11 12.63
N VAL A 30 -4.59 2.20 12.24
CA VAL A 30 -4.09 1.77 10.92
C VAL A 30 -3.42 0.40 11.08
N GLU A 31 -3.95 -0.60 10.39
CA GLU A 31 -3.35 -1.93 10.31
C GLU A 31 -2.14 -1.90 9.37
N VAL A 32 -1.01 -2.43 9.82
CA VAL A 32 0.22 -2.48 9.01
C VAL A 32 0.48 -3.91 8.54
N PHE A 33 0.65 -4.07 7.23
CA PHE A 33 0.94 -5.35 6.59
C PHE A 33 2.30 -5.32 5.90
N ALA A 34 2.99 -6.46 5.96
CA ALA A 34 4.25 -6.68 5.27
C ALA A 34 4.10 -7.64 4.10
N LEU A 35 4.58 -7.22 2.93
CA LEU A 35 4.85 -8.12 1.82
C LEU A 35 6.25 -8.69 2.00
N ALA A 36 6.38 -10.01 2.04
CA ALA A 36 7.64 -10.69 2.27
C ALA A 36 7.81 -11.90 1.34
N LEU A 37 9.06 -12.27 1.07
CA LEU A 37 9.37 -13.49 0.32
C LEU A 37 9.05 -14.73 1.16
N LYS A 38 8.43 -15.74 0.53
CA LYS A 38 8.00 -16.98 1.20
C LYS A 38 9.18 -17.77 1.79
N GLU A 39 10.32 -17.74 1.13
CA GLU A 39 11.48 -18.57 1.47
C GLU A 39 12.21 -18.12 2.73
N ASN A 40 12.31 -16.80 2.95
CA ASN A 40 13.18 -16.24 3.99
C ASN A 40 12.52 -15.11 4.82
N ASN A 41 11.25 -14.80 4.55
CA ASN A 41 10.50 -13.70 5.18
C ASN A 41 11.16 -12.32 5.00
N GLU A 42 12.03 -12.13 4.00
CA GLU A 42 12.61 -10.83 3.69
C GLU A 42 11.51 -9.89 3.20
N ILE A 43 11.28 -8.81 3.95
CA ILE A 43 10.23 -7.83 3.69
C ILE A 43 10.60 -7.00 2.46
N GLN A 44 9.71 -7.01 1.48
CA GLN A 44 9.83 -6.30 0.21
C GLN A 44 9.04 -4.99 0.19
N GLY A 45 8.09 -4.81 1.10
CA GLY A 45 7.33 -3.57 1.25
C GLY A 45 6.37 -3.62 2.43
N LEU A 46 5.90 -2.44 2.84
CA LEU A 46 4.93 -2.24 3.90
C LEU A 46 3.74 -1.43 3.38
N VAL A 47 2.54 -1.74 3.87
CA VAL A 47 1.33 -0.97 3.62
C VAL A 47 0.53 -0.78 4.92
N GLY A 48 0.12 0.46 5.17
CA GLY A 48 -0.80 0.83 6.23
C GLY A 48 -2.19 1.02 5.67
N VAL A 49 -3.17 0.29 6.19
CA VAL A 49 -4.56 0.31 5.74
C VAL A 49 -5.49 0.54 6.92
N LYS A 50 -6.41 1.47 6.79
CA LYS A 50 -7.46 1.73 7.78
C LYS A 50 -8.83 1.40 7.20
N ASN A 51 -9.67 0.75 8.00
CA ASN A 51 -11.09 0.60 7.68
C ASN A 51 -11.76 1.97 7.87
N ASP A 52 -12.25 2.58 6.79
CA ASP A 52 -13.02 3.81 6.85
C ASP A 52 -14.49 3.55 6.51
N GLU A 53 -15.30 3.45 7.55
CA GLU A 53 -16.73 3.14 7.45
C GLU A 53 -17.55 4.27 6.83
N GLY A 54 -17.07 5.52 6.93
CA GLY A 54 -17.76 6.70 6.39
C GLY A 54 -17.92 6.64 4.86
N PRO A 55 -16.82 6.61 4.08
CA PRO A 55 -16.86 6.44 2.64
C PRO A 55 -17.11 4.98 2.21
N LYS A 56 -17.18 4.03 3.17
CA LYS A 56 -17.23 2.57 2.90
C LYS A 56 -16.12 2.15 1.95
N ALA A 57 -14.88 2.46 2.34
CA ALA A 57 -13.70 2.18 1.55
C ALA A 57 -12.49 1.94 2.46
N ALA A 58 -11.50 1.20 1.98
CA ALA A 58 -10.23 1.10 2.67
C ALA A 58 -9.39 2.36 2.43
N TYR A 59 -8.98 3.02 3.50
CA TYR A 59 -8.04 4.13 3.42
C TYR A 59 -6.61 3.59 3.37
N LEU A 60 -5.91 3.82 2.26
CA LEU A 60 -4.50 3.54 2.10
C LEU A 60 -3.71 4.69 2.75
N HIS A 61 -3.33 4.48 4.02
CA HIS A 61 -2.61 5.47 4.82
C HIS A 61 -1.20 5.69 4.28
N TRP A 62 -0.48 4.60 4.02
CA TRP A 62 0.85 4.66 3.42
C TRP A 62 1.19 3.35 2.71
N ALA A 63 1.98 3.42 1.64
CA ALA A 63 2.56 2.24 1.00
C ALA A 63 4.01 2.56 0.61
N CYS A 64 4.95 1.74 1.06
CA CYS A 64 6.37 1.91 0.77
C CYS A 64 7.01 0.58 0.40
N THR A 65 7.77 0.56 -0.68
CA THR A 65 8.64 -0.57 -1.00
C THR A 65 9.86 -0.55 -0.10
N ALA A 66 10.47 -1.71 0.16
CA ALA A 66 11.79 -1.78 0.76
C ALA A 66 12.81 -0.94 -0.04
N PRO A 67 13.87 -0.41 0.62
CA PRO A 67 14.84 0.48 -0.04
C PRO A 67 15.41 -0.09 -1.34
N HIS A 68 15.77 -1.38 -1.36
CA HIS A 68 16.31 -2.06 -2.55
C HIS A 68 15.31 -2.26 -3.70
N ASN A 69 14.04 -1.92 -3.50
CA ASN A 69 13.00 -1.92 -4.53
C ASN A 69 12.57 -0.50 -4.95
N ASN A 70 13.11 0.55 -4.32
CA ASN A 70 12.75 1.95 -4.62
C ASN A 70 13.63 2.53 -5.73
N LYS A 71 13.23 2.26 -6.99
CA LYS A 71 13.92 2.74 -8.20
C LYS A 71 14.06 4.26 -8.26
N ARG A 72 13.10 5.01 -7.71
CA ARG A 72 13.10 6.48 -7.80
C ARG A 72 14.19 7.10 -6.93
N VAL A 73 14.43 6.51 -5.75
CA VAL A 73 15.42 7.02 -4.80
C VAL A 73 16.81 6.42 -5.05
N TYR A 74 16.89 5.11 -5.34
CA TYR A 74 18.17 4.39 -5.41
C TYR A 74 18.57 3.98 -6.83
N GLY A 75 17.82 4.39 -7.86
CA GLY A 75 18.13 4.12 -9.27
C GLY A 75 17.98 2.66 -9.72
N SER A 76 17.68 1.74 -8.80
CA SER A 76 17.57 0.31 -9.06
C SER A 76 16.37 -0.30 -8.34
N GLN A 77 15.92 -1.46 -8.83
CA GLN A 77 14.82 -2.21 -8.24
C GLN A 77 15.14 -3.69 -8.35
N ARG A 78 15.24 -4.38 -7.20
CA ARG A 78 15.50 -5.82 -7.17
C ARG A 78 14.28 -6.62 -7.66
N TYR A 79 13.08 -6.25 -7.22
CA TYR A 79 11.83 -6.91 -7.59
C TYR A 79 10.83 -5.92 -8.18
N SER A 80 10.37 -6.19 -9.40
CA SER A 80 9.28 -5.45 -10.04
C SER A 80 7.92 -5.83 -9.43
N GLY A 81 6.94 -4.93 -9.53
CA GLY A 81 5.56 -5.21 -9.10
C GLY A 81 5.28 -5.12 -7.60
N VAL A 82 6.27 -4.84 -6.75
CA VAL A 82 6.08 -4.70 -5.28
C VAL A 82 5.02 -3.66 -4.94
N GLY A 83 5.06 -2.46 -5.55
CA GLY A 83 4.08 -1.41 -5.29
C GLY A 83 2.64 -1.83 -5.64
N GLY A 84 2.46 -2.58 -6.74
CA GLY A 84 1.15 -3.13 -7.13
C GLY A 84 0.62 -4.13 -6.11
N HIS A 85 1.48 -5.02 -5.58
CA HIS A 85 1.10 -5.93 -4.51
C HIS A 85 0.68 -5.22 -3.22
N LEU A 86 1.32 -4.10 -2.86
CA LEU A 86 0.92 -3.31 -1.69
C LEU A 86 -0.50 -2.74 -1.86
N PHE A 87 -0.85 -2.30 -3.06
CA PHE A 87 -2.23 -1.90 -3.37
C PHE A 87 -3.18 -3.11 -3.35
N ALA A 88 -2.72 -4.29 -3.78
CA ALA A 88 -3.53 -5.51 -3.78
C ALA A 88 -3.91 -5.95 -2.37
N ILE A 89 -3.01 -5.74 -1.40
CA ILE A 89 -3.30 -5.98 0.02
C ILE A 89 -4.40 -5.02 0.51
N ALA A 90 -4.31 -3.73 0.17
CA ALA A 90 -5.35 -2.76 0.57
C ALA A 90 -6.71 -3.06 -0.07
N VAL A 91 -6.71 -3.45 -1.35
CA VAL A 91 -7.91 -3.89 -2.08
C VAL A 91 -8.53 -5.12 -1.42
N ASP A 92 -7.73 -6.12 -1.09
CA ASP A 92 -8.22 -7.33 -0.42
C ASP A 92 -8.83 -7.01 0.95
N LYS A 93 -8.20 -6.14 1.75
CA LYS A 93 -8.78 -5.65 3.00
C LYS A 93 -10.13 -4.97 2.79
N SER A 94 -10.26 -4.15 1.75
CA SER A 94 -11.53 -3.53 1.37
C SER A 94 -12.61 -4.57 1.04
N VAL A 95 -12.27 -5.64 0.31
CA VAL A 95 -13.19 -6.76 0.05
C VAL A 95 -13.60 -7.45 1.35
N GLN A 96 -12.67 -7.73 2.25
CA GLN A 96 -12.96 -8.35 3.55
C GLN A 96 -13.90 -7.50 4.42
N TRP A 97 -13.84 -6.18 4.29
CA TRP A 97 -14.74 -5.24 4.97
C TRP A 97 -16.07 -5.02 4.24
N GLY A 98 -16.29 -5.66 3.09
CA GLY A 98 -17.55 -5.59 2.34
C GLY A 98 -17.69 -4.33 1.47
N TYR A 99 -16.57 -3.76 1.01
CA TYR A 99 -16.51 -2.52 0.23
C TYR A 99 -16.10 -2.73 -1.23
N ASP A 100 -16.28 -3.95 -1.77
CA ASP A 100 -16.03 -4.29 -3.17
C ASP A 100 -14.63 -3.92 -3.69
N GLY A 101 -13.63 -3.94 -2.81
CA GLY A 101 -12.26 -3.62 -3.16
C GLY A 101 -11.97 -2.11 -3.34
N VAL A 102 -12.93 -1.24 -3.02
CA VAL A 102 -12.77 0.21 -3.11
C VAL A 102 -11.72 0.69 -2.11
N ILE A 103 -10.67 1.33 -2.61
CA ILE A 103 -9.67 2.00 -1.78
C ILE A 103 -9.53 3.46 -2.17
N PHE A 104 -9.13 4.31 -1.23
CA PHE A 104 -8.74 5.69 -1.51
C PHE A 104 -7.49 6.09 -0.72
N GLY A 105 -6.85 7.16 -1.14
CA GLY A 105 -5.66 7.67 -0.46
C GLY A 105 -5.13 8.95 -1.09
N PHE A 106 -3.99 9.41 -0.58
CA PHE A 106 -3.33 10.61 -1.05
C PHE A 106 -1.95 10.25 -1.60
N ALA A 107 -1.71 10.49 -2.89
CA ALA A 107 -0.37 10.33 -3.43
C ALA A 107 0.54 11.46 -2.91
N LEU A 108 1.84 11.19 -2.76
CA LEU A 108 2.79 12.19 -2.23
C LEU A 108 2.99 13.37 -3.18
N ASN A 109 2.85 13.12 -4.48
CA ASN A 109 3.04 14.12 -5.52
C ASN A 109 2.26 13.75 -6.78
N LYS A 110 2.20 14.70 -7.72
CA LYS A 110 1.53 14.55 -9.00
C LYS A 110 2.08 13.39 -9.84
N GLU A 111 3.38 13.11 -9.77
CA GLU A 111 3.99 12.01 -10.53
C GLU A 111 3.50 10.64 -10.03
N LEU A 112 3.41 10.45 -8.71
CA LEU A 112 2.83 9.24 -8.12
C LEU A 112 1.33 9.12 -8.43
N LEU A 113 0.58 10.21 -8.33
CA LEU A 113 -0.84 10.21 -8.72
C LEU A 113 -1.01 9.74 -10.16
N ASN A 114 -0.26 10.32 -11.10
CA ASN A 114 -0.32 9.94 -12.51
C ASN A 114 0.09 8.47 -12.73
N HIS A 115 1.08 7.98 -11.98
CA HIS A 115 1.47 6.58 -12.01
C HIS A 115 0.34 5.66 -11.54
N TYR A 116 -0.35 6.00 -10.45
CA TYR A 116 -1.48 5.22 -9.94
C TYR A 116 -2.65 5.21 -10.93
N ILE A 117 -2.93 6.34 -11.58
CA ILE A 117 -3.95 6.41 -12.64
C ILE A 117 -3.57 5.53 -13.83
N GLY A 118 -2.37 5.72 -14.39
CA GLY A 118 -1.97 5.05 -15.62
C GLY A 118 -1.67 3.56 -15.48
N VAL A 119 -1.19 3.13 -14.30
CA VAL A 119 -0.75 1.74 -14.08
C VAL A 119 -1.78 0.93 -13.30
N LEU A 120 -2.39 1.50 -12.26
CA LEU A 120 -3.29 0.79 -11.35
C LEU A 120 -4.78 1.04 -11.68
N GLY A 121 -5.08 1.97 -12.57
CA GLY A 121 -6.46 2.31 -12.94
C GLY A 121 -7.18 3.16 -11.89
N CYS A 122 -6.43 3.87 -11.04
CA CYS A 122 -7.02 4.84 -10.11
C CYS A 122 -7.68 6.00 -10.87
N ALA A 123 -8.66 6.64 -10.24
CA ALA A 123 -9.21 7.92 -10.65
C ALA A 123 -8.74 9.04 -9.71
N HIS A 124 -8.50 10.23 -10.25
CA HIS A 124 -8.25 11.44 -9.46
C HIS A 124 -9.59 11.99 -8.95
N ILE A 125 -9.69 12.26 -7.65
CA ILE A 125 -10.84 12.93 -7.05
C ILE A 125 -10.51 14.39 -6.75
N GLY A 126 -9.38 14.65 -6.09
CA GLY A 126 -8.95 16.00 -5.73
C GLY A 126 -9.79 16.71 -4.63
N ALA A 127 -10.76 16.03 -4.00
CA ALA A 127 -11.72 16.69 -3.08
C ALA A 127 -11.14 17.09 -1.71
N LEU A 128 -10.40 16.20 -1.05
CA LEU A 128 -9.85 16.43 0.30
C LEU A 128 -8.38 16.87 0.26
N HIS A 129 -7.70 16.60 -0.85
CA HIS A 129 -6.29 16.89 -1.08
C HIS A 129 -6.02 16.93 -2.59
N PRO A 130 -5.09 17.78 -3.09
CA PRO A 130 -4.79 17.87 -4.53
C PRO A 130 -4.43 16.53 -5.19
N TYR A 131 -3.86 15.60 -4.42
CA TYR A 131 -3.45 14.27 -4.90
C TYR A 131 -4.33 13.13 -4.39
N HIS A 132 -5.58 13.44 -4.04
CA HIS A 132 -6.58 12.45 -3.63
C HIS A 132 -6.98 11.56 -4.80
N PHE A 133 -6.79 10.25 -4.63
CA PHE A 133 -7.17 9.23 -5.61
C PHE A 133 -8.15 8.21 -5.00
N ILE A 134 -8.87 7.53 -5.89
CA ILE A 134 -9.69 6.36 -5.58
C ILE A 134 -9.39 5.25 -6.58
N LEU A 135 -9.53 4.00 -6.15
CA LEU A 135 -9.50 2.83 -7.00
C LEU A 135 -10.83 2.10 -6.79
N GLY A 136 -11.62 2.00 -7.87
CA GLY A 136 -12.97 1.40 -7.84
C GLY A 136 -12.97 -0.10 -8.15
N PRO A 137 -14.14 -0.76 -8.06
CA PRO A 137 -14.25 -2.23 -8.09
C PRO A 137 -13.68 -2.90 -9.35
N ILE A 138 -13.78 -2.25 -10.52
CA ILE A 138 -13.25 -2.78 -11.78
C ILE A 138 -11.72 -2.87 -11.74
N ALA A 139 -11.06 -1.80 -11.27
CA ALA A 139 -9.61 -1.76 -11.11
C ALA A 139 -9.16 -2.71 -9.99
N ALA A 140 -9.94 -2.79 -8.90
CA ALA A 140 -9.70 -3.70 -7.78
C ALA A 140 -9.66 -5.16 -8.24
N LYS A 141 -10.68 -5.59 -8.98
CA LYS A 141 -10.75 -6.95 -9.55
C LYS A 141 -9.53 -7.26 -10.41
N LYS A 142 -9.18 -6.38 -11.35
CA LYS A 142 -7.99 -6.55 -12.20
C LYS A 142 -6.71 -6.69 -11.40
N LEU A 143 -6.59 -5.91 -10.32
CA LEU A 143 -5.41 -5.88 -9.48
C LEU A 143 -5.27 -7.17 -8.66
N LEU A 144 -6.37 -7.73 -8.15
CA LEU A 144 -6.40 -9.04 -7.49
C LEU A 144 -6.17 -10.21 -8.46
N GLU A 145 -6.59 -10.10 -9.72
CA GLU A 145 -6.27 -11.09 -10.77
C GLU A 145 -4.78 -11.05 -11.16
N THR A 146 -4.16 -9.88 -11.10
CA THR A 146 -2.76 -9.68 -11.50
C THR A 146 -1.79 -10.08 -10.39
N TYR A 147 -2.11 -9.78 -9.14
CA TYR A 147 -1.23 -9.94 -7.99
C TYR A 147 -1.78 -11.00 -7.04
N THR A 148 -1.22 -12.21 -7.14
CA THR A 148 -1.53 -13.31 -6.22
C THR A 148 -0.52 -13.33 -5.09
N TYR A 149 -0.98 -13.60 -3.87
CA TYR A 149 -0.11 -13.80 -2.70
C TYR A 149 -0.77 -14.75 -1.70
N GLU A 150 0.06 -15.48 -0.98
CA GLU A 150 -0.37 -16.38 0.08
C GLU A 150 -0.33 -15.68 1.45
N TRP A 151 -1.25 -16.08 2.33
CA TRP A 151 -1.27 -15.70 3.74
C TRP A 151 -0.27 -16.58 4.49
N ASN A 152 0.71 -15.95 5.16
CA ASN A 152 1.67 -16.62 6.04
C ASN A 152 1.30 -16.43 7.50
#